data_AF-A0A0J7ACT5-F1
#
_entry.id   AF-A0A0J7ACT5-F1
#
_cell.length_a   1.000
_cell.length_b   1.000
_cell.length_c   1.000
_cell.angle_alpha   90.00
_cell.angle_beta   90.00
_cell.angle_gamma   90.00
#
_symmetry.space_group_name_H-M   'P 1'
#
loop_
_entity.id
_entity.type
_entity.pdbx_description
1 polymer ?
#
loop_
_entity_poly.entity_id
_entity_poly.type
_entity_poly.pdbx_seq_one_letter_code
_entity_poly.pdbx_strand_id
1 'polypeptide(L)'
;MPWTPPSRPSRRSLLAGAAGAAGAALLTGCSDGSGPPDADTAVPLERRMRGTAVRDSERLLERYDATAAAHPALAARLAPLRSAVAAHVGALAVAGPAASRTPNGPLPSASSS
;
A
#
# COMPACT_ATOMS: atom_id res chain seq x y z
N MET A 1 43.48 -4.52 -0.95
CA MET A 1 43.06 -3.09 -0.95
C MET A 1 42.40 -2.80 0.38
N PRO A 2 43.03 -2.04 1.30
CA PRO A 2 42.42 -1.70 2.58
C PRO A 2 41.36 -0.62 2.39
N TRP A 3 40.12 -0.92 2.78
CA TRP A 3 39.01 0.02 2.77
C TRP A 3 39.15 0.98 3.96
N THR A 4 39.34 2.27 3.70
CA THR A 4 39.23 3.34 4.70
C THR A 4 37.81 3.92 4.70
N PRO A 5 37.08 3.93 5.83
CA PRO A 5 35.78 4.58 5.89
C PRO A 5 35.93 6.12 5.96
N PRO A 6 35.06 6.90 5.29
CA PRO A 6 35.13 8.35 5.34
C PRO A 6 34.67 8.91 6.70
N SER A 7 35.40 9.91 7.17
CA SER A 7 35.16 10.66 8.41
C SER A 7 33.73 11.20 8.47
N ARG A 8 32.98 10.80 9.51
CA ARG A 8 31.59 11.20 9.72
C ARG A 8 31.51 12.68 10.17
N PRO A 9 30.81 13.56 9.44
CA PRO A 9 30.57 14.92 9.91
C PRO A 9 29.67 14.90 11.15
N SER A 10 29.95 15.81 12.10
CA SER A 10 29.29 15.81 13.41
C SER A 10 27.81 16.17 13.28
N ARG A 11 26.97 15.50 14.09
CA ARG A 11 25.50 15.59 14.07
C ARG A 11 24.95 17.03 14.22
N ARG A 12 25.76 17.97 14.69
CA ARG A 12 25.37 19.37 14.89
C ARG A 12 25.43 20.23 13.63
N SER A 13 26.26 19.91 12.63
CA SER A 13 26.33 20.70 11.39
C SER A 13 25.19 20.44 10.40
N LEU A 14 24.47 19.31 10.51
CA LEU A 14 23.39 18.98 9.57
C LEU A 14 22.05 19.66 9.91
N LEU A 15 21.86 20.10 11.16
CA LEU A 15 20.59 20.70 11.57
C LEU A 15 20.49 22.19 11.21
N ALA A 16 21.61 22.85 10.89
CA ALA A 16 21.61 24.28 10.53
C ALA A 16 21.55 24.53 9.01
N GLY A 17 21.82 23.54 8.15
CA GLY A 17 21.95 23.73 6.70
C GLY A 17 20.83 23.18 5.81
N ALA A 18 19.90 22.38 6.36
CA ALA A 18 18.93 21.62 5.55
C ALA A 18 17.46 22.06 5.71
N ALA A 19 17.20 23.30 6.14
CA ALA A 19 15.84 23.84 6.21
C ALA A 19 15.44 24.66 4.95
N GLY A 20 16.29 24.72 3.92
CA GLY A 20 16.14 25.72 2.86
C GLY A 20 15.39 25.31 1.59
N ALA A 21 15.81 24.25 0.87
CA ALA A 21 15.37 24.13 -0.53
C ALA A 21 15.30 22.73 -1.15
N ALA A 22 15.86 21.67 -0.54
CA ALA A 22 15.89 20.33 -1.16
C ALA A 22 15.13 19.24 -0.38
N GLY A 23 14.61 19.55 0.82
CA GLY A 23 13.85 18.59 1.64
C GLY A 23 12.34 18.57 1.34
N ALA A 24 11.81 19.60 0.68
CA ALA A 24 10.39 19.65 0.33
C ALA A 24 10.04 18.74 -0.86
N ALA A 25 10.93 18.59 -1.83
CA ALA A 25 10.64 17.86 -3.08
C ALA A 25 10.66 16.33 -2.97
N LEU A 26 11.21 15.76 -1.88
CA LEU A 26 11.22 14.30 -1.67
C LEU A 26 10.09 13.83 -0.74
N LEU A 27 9.40 14.76 -0.07
CA LEU A 27 8.18 14.48 0.68
C LEU A 27 6.90 14.67 -0.17
N THR A 28 7.00 15.38 -1.30
CA THR A 28 5.95 15.42 -2.34
C THR A 28 5.93 14.16 -3.21
N GLY A 29 6.82 13.20 -2.99
CA GLY A 29 6.90 11.96 -3.78
C GLY A 29 5.81 10.92 -3.47
N CYS A 30 5.12 11.04 -2.34
CA CYS A 30 3.96 10.20 -1.99
C CYS A 30 2.62 10.96 -2.00
N SER A 31 2.64 12.24 -2.37
CA SER A 31 1.46 13.02 -2.71
C SER A 31 1.94 14.10 -3.66
N ASP A 32 1.96 13.73 -4.94
CA ASP A 32 2.22 14.69 -6.00
C ASP A 32 1.12 15.76 -5.93
N GLY A 33 1.55 17.02 -5.95
CA GLY A 33 0.74 18.14 -5.51
C GLY A 33 -0.47 18.42 -6.40
N SER A 34 -1.53 18.92 -5.78
CA SER A 34 -2.40 19.97 -6.32
C SER A 34 -3.33 20.43 -5.20
N GLY A 35 -3.83 21.66 -5.31
CA GLY A 35 -4.89 22.16 -4.44
C GLY A 35 -6.11 21.22 -4.39
N PRO A 36 -7.14 21.52 -3.57
CA PRO A 36 -8.29 20.65 -3.39
C PRO A 36 -8.75 20.15 -4.77
N PRO A 37 -8.67 18.84 -5.05
CA PRO A 37 -9.02 18.34 -6.37
C PRO A 37 -10.47 18.72 -6.61
N ASP A 38 -10.78 19.24 -7.80
CA ASP A 38 -12.16 19.35 -8.24
C ASP A 38 -12.78 17.97 -8.03
N ALA A 39 -13.80 17.88 -7.17
CA ALA A 39 -14.38 16.61 -6.73
C ALA A 39 -14.82 15.75 -7.92
N ASP A 40 -15.16 16.42 -9.03
CA ASP A 40 -15.57 15.82 -10.29
C ASP A 40 -14.41 15.14 -11.05
N THR A 41 -13.15 15.57 -10.85
CA THR A 41 -11.95 14.94 -11.41
C THR A 41 -11.36 13.84 -10.52
N ALA A 42 -11.60 13.91 -9.21
CA ALA A 42 -11.14 12.91 -8.25
C ALA A 42 -11.82 11.55 -8.46
N VAL A 43 -13.13 11.53 -8.73
CA VAL A 43 -13.90 10.28 -8.95
C VAL A 43 -13.43 9.51 -10.20
N PRO A 44 -13.18 10.14 -11.37
CA PRO A 44 -12.56 9.50 -12.52
C PRO A 44 -11.17 8.93 -12.24
N LEU A 45 -10.33 9.65 -11.50
CA LEU A 45 -8.98 9.19 -11.14
C LEU A 45 -9.03 7.97 -10.22
N GLU A 46 -9.82 8.04 -9.14
CA GLU A 46 -10.03 6.92 -8.22
C GLU A 46 -10.52 5.68 -8.96
N ARG A 47 -11.52 5.82 -9.84
CA ARG A 47 -12.05 4.69 -10.62
C ARG A 47 -10.96 4.06 -11.50
N ARG A 48 -10.11 4.87 -12.14
CA ARG A 48 -8.99 4.38 -12.95
C ARG A 48 -7.96 3.64 -12.09
N MET A 49 -7.58 4.21 -10.95
CA MET A 49 -6.64 3.60 -10.01
C MET A 49 -7.16 2.27 -9.49
N ARG A 50 -8.44 2.21 -9.08
CA ARG A 50 -9.09 0.99 -8.62
C ARG A 50 -9.12 -0.08 -9.71
N GLY A 51 -9.46 0.29 -10.95
CA GLY A 51 -9.40 -0.61 -12.09
C GLY A 51 -8.01 -1.16 -12.36
N THR A 52 -6.96 -0.36 -12.19
CA THR A 52 -5.57 -0.83 -12.27
C THR A 52 -5.24 -1.80 -11.14
N ALA A 53 -5.61 -1.48 -9.90
CA ALA A 53 -5.38 -2.34 -8.74
C ALA A 53 -6.08 -3.71 -8.85
N VAL A 54 -7.29 -3.76 -9.43
CA VAL A 54 -7.97 -5.02 -9.76
C VAL A 54 -7.13 -5.85 -10.71
N ARG A 55 -6.71 -5.29 -11.86
CA ARG A 55 -5.92 -6.02 -12.87
C ARG A 55 -4.59 -6.52 -12.32
N ASP A 56 -3.91 -5.69 -11.52
CA ASP A 56 -2.64 -6.08 -10.91
C ASP A 56 -2.81 -7.24 -9.92
N SER A 57 -3.91 -7.22 -9.15
CA SER A 57 -4.24 -8.29 -8.21
C SER A 57 -4.64 -9.60 -8.91
N GLU A 58 -5.39 -9.52 -10.01
CA GLU A 58 -5.69 -10.68 -10.87
C GLU A 58 -4.42 -11.30 -11.45
N ARG A 59 -3.51 -10.47 -11.99
CA ARG A 59 -2.21 -10.94 -12.50
C ARG A 59 -1.37 -11.60 -11.42
N LEU A 60 -1.45 -11.13 -10.17
CA LEU A 60 -0.78 -11.79 -9.05
C LEU A 60 -1.40 -13.15 -8.76
N LEU A 61 -2.72 -13.27 -8.79
CA LEU A 61 -3.43 -14.53 -8.59
C LEU A 61 -3.00 -15.56 -9.65
N GLU A 62 -2.93 -15.17 -10.92
CA GLU A 62 -2.46 -16.03 -12.02
C GLU A 62 -1.04 -16.57 -11.77
N ARG A 63 -0.13 -15.76 -11.22
CA ARG A 63 1.23 -16.22 -10.90
C ARG A 63 1.24 -17.24 -9.77
N TYR A 64 0.41 -17.07 -8.75
CA TYR A 64 0.27 -18.08 -7.71
C TYR A 64 -0.32 -19.37 -8.25
N ASP A 65 -1.19 -19.29 -9.24
CA ASP A 65 -1.83 -20.47 -9.85
C ASP A 65 -0.85 -21.23 -10.72
N ALA A 66 -0.07 -20.51 -11.53
CA ALA A 66 1.03 -21.09 -12.28
C ALA A 66 2.07 -21.74 -11.35
N THR A 67 2.38 -21.10 -10.21
CA THR A 67 3.33 -21.65 -9.22
C THR A 67 2.79 -22.91 -8.57
N ALA A 68 1.50 -22.92 -8.20
CA ALA A 68 0.87 -24.11 -7.61
C ALA A 68 0.78 -25.27 -8.62
N ALA A 69 0.56 -24.97 -9.90
CA ALA A 69 0.56 -25.96 -10.98
C ALA A 69 1.96 -26.55 -11.23
N ALA A 70 3.00 -25.70 -11.25
CA ALA A 70 4.39 -26.14 -11.43
C ALA A 70 4.96 -26.87 -10.19
N HIS A 71 4.49 -26.50 -8.99
CA HIS A 71 4.96 -27.03 -7.72
C HIS A 71 3.80 -27.48 -6.82
N PRO A 72 3.21 -28.67 -7.08
CA PRO A 72 2.05 -29.15 -6.33
C PRO A 72 2.26 -29.24 -4.82
N ALA A 73 3.49 -29.53 -4.37
CA ALA A 73 3.86 -29.57 -2.95
C ALA A 73 3.66 -28.23 -2.21
N LEU A 74 3.65 -27.10 -2.94
CA LEU A 74 3.42 -25.76 -2.37
C LEU A 74 1.95 -25.34 -2.39
N ALA A 75 1.07 -26.05 -3.11
CA ALA A 75 -0.32 -25.65 -3.33
C ALA A 75 -1.08 -25.42 -2.02
N ALA A 76 -0.92 -26.30 -1.03
CA ALA A 76 -1.56 -26.17 0.28
C ALA A 76 -1.09 -24.91 1.04
N ARG A 77 0.19 -24.53 0.91
CA ARG A 77 0.73 -23.31 1.53
C ARG A 77 0.29 -22.04 0.80
N LEU A 78 0.08 -22.11 -0.51
CA LEU A 78 -0.39 -21.00 -1.33
C LEU A 78 -1.90 -20.77 -1.27
N ALA A 79 -2.68 -21.78 -0.89
CA ALA A 79 -4.14 -21.68 -0.79
C ALA A 79 -4.65 -20.46 0.01
N PRO A 80 -4.16 -20.16 1.24
CA PRO A 80 -4.61 -18.98 1.98
C PRO A 80 -4.17 -17.66 1.33
N LEU A 81 -3.05 -17.63 0.62
CA LEU A 81 -2.59 -16.43 -0.10
C LEU A 81 -3.48 -16.17 -1.32
N ARG A 82 -3.78 -17.22 -2.10
CA ARG A 82 -4.71 -17.16 -3.24
C ARG A 82 -6.09 -16.67 -2.83
N SER A 83 -6.65 -17.19 -1.72
CA SER A 83 -7.97 -16.77 -1.25
C SER A 83 -7.99 -15.31 -0.80
N ALA A 84 -6.94 -14.84 -0.13
CA ALA A 84 -6.82 -13.43 0.27
C ALA A 84 -6.74 -12.49 -0.94
N VAL A 85 -5.96 -12.84 -1.96
CA VAL A 85 -5.86 -12.03 -3.20
C VAL A 85 -7.20 -12.02 -3.95
N ALA A 86 -7.88 -13.16 -4.05
CA ALA A 86 -9.20 -13.22 -4.67
C ALA A 86 -10.24 -12.34 -3.92
N ALA A 87 -10.19 -12.33 -2.59
CA ALA A 87 -11.03 -11.44 -1.79
C ALA A 87 -10.69 -9.95 -2.02
N HIS A 88 -9.40 -9.63 -2.22
CA HIS A 88 -8.97 -8.27 -2.53
C HIS A 88 -9.47 -7.79 -3.91
N VAL A 89 -9.38 -8.65 -4.93
CA VAL A 89 -9.99 -8.41 -6.25
C VAL A 89 -11.48 -8.10 -6.11
N GLY A 90 -12.22 -8.93 -5.36
CA GLY A 90 -13.64 -8.71 -5.11
C GLY A 90 -13.92 -7.38 -4.40
N ALA A 91 -13.15 -7.02 -3.38
CA ALA A 91 -13.31 -5.77 -2.65
C ALA A 91 -13.05 -4.53 -3.54
N LEU A 92 -12.06 -4.60 -4.43
CA LEU A 92 -11.75 -3.52 -5.37
C LEU A 92 -12.71 -3.47 -6.56
N ALA A 93 -13.27 -4.60 -6.98
CA ALA A 93 -14.21 -4.66 -8.11
C ALA A 93 -15.59 -4.09 -7.77
N VAL A 94 -16.00 -4.07 -6.49
CA VAL A 94 -17.27 -3.46 -6.07
C VAL A 94 -17.19 -1.94 -6.24
N ALA A 95 -17.70 -1.46 -7.37
CA ALA A 95 -17.90 -0.06 -7.66
C ALA A 95 -19.17 0.46 -6.94
N GLY A 96 -19.05 0.71 -5.64
CA GLY A 96 -20.06 1.45 -4.88
C GLY A 96 -19.38 2.58 -4.10
N PRO A 97 -20.10 3.67 -3.75
CA PRO A 97 -19.65 4.54 -2.68
C PRO A 97 -19.41 3.63 -1.48
N ALA A 98 -18.18 3.60 -0.98
CA ALA A 98 -17.85 2.85 0.22
C ALA A 98 -18.71 3.43 1.33
N ALA A 99 -19.86 2.82 1.60
CA ALA A 99 -20.47 2.92 2.90
C ALA A 99 -19.43 2.34 3.84
N SER A 100 -18.63 3.22 4.44
CA SER A 100 -17.75 2.92 5.55
C SER A 100 -18.60 2.22 6.60
N ARG A 101 -18.67 0.90 6.53
CA ARG A 101 -19.14 0.09 7.66
C ARG A 101 -18.01 0.16 8.66
N THR A 102 -18.05 1.19 9.49
CA THR A 102 -17.37 1.18 10.77
C THR A 102 -17.80 -0.10 11.49
N PRO A 103 -16.88 -0.93 11.98
CA PRO A 103 -17.24 -2.04 12.86
C PRO A 103 -17.62 -1.43 14.21
N ASN A 104 -18.84 -0.86 14.31
CA ASN A 104 -19.41 -0.44 15.57
C ASN A 104 -20.05 -1.67 16.23
N GLY A 105 -19.22 -2.67 16.54
CA GLY A 105 -19.57 -3.77 17.42
C GLY A 105 -19.27 -3.36 18.86
N PRO A 106 -20.21 -3.50 19.82
CA PRO A 106 -19.93 -3.16 21.21
C PRO A 106 -18.78 -4.02 21.72
N LEU A 107 -17.72 -3.41 22.24
CA LEU A 107 -16.69 -4.13 22.99
C LEU A 107 -17.35 -4.79 24.20
N PRO A 108 -17.25 -6.13 24.39
CA PRO A 108 -17.66 -6.72 25.65
C PRO A 108 -16.70 -6.23 26.75
N SER A 109 -17.14 -5.26 27.53
CA SER A 109 -16.59 -5.02 28.86
C SER A 109 -17.00 -6.17 29.75
N ALA A 110 -16.03 -6.98 30.18
CA ALA A 110 -16.15 -7.73 31.40
C ALA A 110 -14.77 -7.81 32.06
N SER A 111 -14.49 -6.79 32.85
CA SER A 111 -13.66 -6.94 34.04
C SER A 111 -14.44 -7.75 35.07
N SER A 112 -13.82 -8.77 35.64
CA SER A 112 -14.05 -9.13 37.04
C SER A 112 -12.86 -9.97 37.53
N SER A 113 -12.19 -9.42 38.54
CA SER A 113 -11.34 -10.15 39.48
C SER A 113 -12.15 -11.09 40.37
#